data_AF-A0A969BRG6-F1
#
_entry.id   AF-A0A969BRG6-F1
#
_cell.length_a   1.000
_cell.length_b   1.000
_cell.length_c   1.000
_cell.angle_alpha   90.00
_cell.angle_beta   90.00
_cell.angle_gamma   90.00
#
_symmetry.space_group_name_H-M   'P 1'
#
loop_
_entity.id
_entity.type
_entity.pdbx_description
1 polymer ?
#
loop_
_entity_poly.entity_id
_entity_poly.type
_entity_poly.pdbx_seq_one_letter_code
_entity_poly.pdbx_strand_id
1 'polypeptide(L)'
;MLQLSPNNLSNFLTISAAFAVTFGGVKAEISSGQTGSPKVTVTTGSKPVAPARAATYSTATKTSYPWKTYVTCTVFWIGETPTDRNPTPNTKSSWDQDWVSNFGGFDDPEPANRIANHATGEFRPKNFIPKLNPFYIALPYNDVEGYGRHKPEASRVIPWFSRMRPEPGKTVCKGRWVQIFNGKIFCYAQWEDCGPWTTDDWEFVFGNKSPKTTQNGAAGIDLSPAIRDYLNLTSGKKVHWRFVEASAVPPGPWKRFGQSGTNPQYFASTTPAQKAPAPKLNPVATAPKPDAAQLRNLAYLRKVREKQALSERQAAKQLRQN
;
A
#
# COMPACT_ATOMS: atom_id res chain seq x y z
N MET A 1 -57.66 -18.06 5.33
CA MET A 1 -58.69 -17.14 4.78
C MET A 1 -57.98 -15.82 4.49
N LEU A 2 -58.20 -15.28 3.27
CA LEU A 2 -57.88 -13.92 2.81
C LEU A 2 -56.37 -13.58 2.63
N GLN A 3 -55.89 -12.97 1.55
CA GLN A 3 -56.45 -12.64 0.23
C GLN A 3 -55.27 -12.19 -0.66
N LEU A 4 -55.45 -12.35 -1.97
CA LEU A 4 -54.55 -11.94 -3.06
C LEU A 4 -54.57 -10.42 -3.31
N SER A 5 -53.39 -9.83 -3.60
CA SER A 5 -53.03 -8.80 -4.64
C SER A 5 -53.88 -7.52 -4.83
N PRO A 6 -53.54 -6.56 -5.74
CA PRO A 6 -52.24 -6.04 -6.24
C PRO A 6 -52.23 -4.48 -6.41
N ASN A 7 -51.13 -3.96 -7.00
CA ASN A 7 -51.03 -2.76 -7.86
C ASN A 7 -51.12 -1.34 -7.25
N ASN A 8 -50.10 -0.52 -7.56
CA ASN A 8 -50.34 0.72 -8.28
C ASN A 8 -49.12 1.14 -9.12
N LEU A 9 -49.35 1.17 -10.44
CA LEU A 9 -48.58 1.81 -11.49
C LEU A 9 -49.11 3.25 -11.70
N SER A 10 -48.39 4.03 -12.51
CA SER A 10 -48.72 5.34 -13.12
C SER A 10 -48.25 6.58 -12.32
N ASN A 11 -47.65 7.64 -12.88
CA ASN A 11 -47.60 8.12 -14.27
C ASN A 11 -46.41 9.06 -14.57
N PHE A 12 -46.17 9.18 -15.88
CA PHE A 12 -45.28 10.05 -16.65
C PHE A 12 -45.29 11.55 -16.28
N LEU A 13 -44.15 12.25 -16.48
CA LEU A 13 -44.10 13.40 -17.39
C LEU A 13 -42.66 13.76 -17.85
N THR A 14 -42.53 13.82 -19.17
CA THR A 14 -41.41 14.27 -19.99
C THR A 14 -41.40 15.81 -20.07
N ILE A 15 -40.24 16.48 -19.93
CA ILE A 15 -39.97 17.76 -20.64
C ILE A 15 -38.48 17.84 -20.98
N SER A 16 -38.18 17.83 -22.29
CA SER A 16 -36.94 18.29 -22.90
C SER A 16 -37.04 19.78 -23.21
N ALA A 17 -35.95 20.53 -23.07
CA ALA A 17 -35.81 21.83 -23.73
C ALA A 17 -34.34 22.08 -24.12
N ALA A 18 -34.12 22.12 -25.43
CA ALA A 18 -32.93 22.65 -26.07
C ALA A 18 -33.18 24.12 -26.42
N PHE A 19 -32.14 24.96 -26.38
CA PHE A 19 -32.15 26.27 -27.02
C PHE A 19 -30.93 26.39 -27.92
N ALA A 20 -31.20 26.46 -29.22
CA ALA A 20 -30.31 26.98 -30.26
C ALA A 20 -30.91 28.30 -30.75
N VAL A 21 -30.08 29.32 -30.94
CA VAL A 21 -30.45 30.53 -31.67
C VAL A 21 -29.33 30.80 -32.68
N THR A 22 -29.71 30.79 -33.96
CA THR A 22 -28.95 31.29 -35.11
C THR A 22 -29.70 32.48 -35.70
N PHE A 23 -28.97 33.38 -36.36
CA PHE A 23 -29.23 34.08 -37.64
C PHE A 23 -28.25 35.27 -37.70
N GLY A 24 -27.25 35.28 -38.58
CA GLY A 24 -27.28 35.78 -39.97
C GLY A 24 -26.42 37.06 -40.00
N GLY A 25 -25.45 37.34 -40.86
CA GLY A 25 -25.05 36.84 -42.17
C GLY A 25 -25.12 38.01 -43.17
N VAL A 26 -23.98 38.65 -43.53
CA VAL A 26 -23.79 39.38 -44.82
C VAL A 26 -22.29 39.40 -45.20
N LYS A 27 -22.04 39.21 -46.51
CA LYS A 27 -20.77 39.11 -47.27
C LYS A 27 -20.21 40.46 -47.77
N ALA A 28 -18.90 40.49 -48.10
CA ALA A 28 -18.26 40.96 -49.37
C ALA A 28 -16.72 40.83 -49.22
N GLU A 29 -15.95 40.03 -49.99
CA GLU A 29 -15.38 40.23 -51.37
C GLU A 29 -14.52 41.52 -51.51
N ILE A 30 -13.32 41.63 -52.11
CA ILE A 30 -12.43 40.81 -52.98
C ILE A 30 -11.04 41.52 -53.13
N SER A 31 -10.00 40.75 -53.51
CA SER A 31 -8.77 41.07 -54.31
C SER A 31 -7.43 41.58 -53.71
N SER A 32 -6.43 40.70 -53.94
CA SER A 32 -4.98 40.76 -54.24
C SER A 32 -4.10 42.02 -54.15
N GLY A 33 -2.83 41.79 -53.74
CA GLY A 33 -1.67 42.64 -54.02
C GLY A 33 -0.36 42.11 -53.40
N GLN A 34 0.68 41.88 -54.23
CA GLN A 34 2.03 41.40 -53.90
C GLN A 34 2.92 42.40 -53.13
N THR A 35 4.10 41.89 -52.68
CA THR A 35 5.42 42.52 -52.35
C THR A 35 5.82 42.25 -50.89
N GLY A 36 6.98 41.65 -50.56
CA GLY A 36 8.35 42.08 -50.85
C GLY A 36 8.99 42.50 -49.51
N SER A 37 9.92 41.72 -48.99
CA SER A 37 10.55 41.84 -47.66
C SER A 37 11.57 42.99 -47.53
N PRO A 38 11.93 43.44 -46.31
CA PRO A 38 13.24 44.01 -46.05
C PRO A 38 14.13 43.04 -45.24
N LYS A 39 15.32 42.81 -45.82
CA LYS A 39 16.44 42.02 -45.29
C LYS A 39 17.39 42.97 -44.55
N VAL A 40 17.69 42.71 -43.28
CA VAL A 40 18.84 43.31 -42.60
C VAL A 40 19.87 42.21 -42.35
N THR A 41 21.03 42.36 -42.98
CA THR A 41 22.17 41.45 -42.89
C THR A 41 23.19 42.06 -41.92
N VAL A 42 23.60 41.32 -40.89
CA VAL A 42 24.87 41.56 -40.21
C VAL A 42 25.61 40.22 -40.07
N THR A 43 26.62 40.04 -40.92
CA THR A 43 27.68 39.03 -40.79
C THR A 43 28.80 39.58 -39.91
N THR A 44 29.30 38.80 -38.94
CA THR A 44 30.74 38.44 -38.81
C THR A 44 31.02 37.65 -37.53
N GLY A 45 31.89 36.63 -37.64
CA GLY A 45 32.67 36.11 -36.51
C GLY A 45 32.46 34.65 -36.12
N SER A 46 32.87 33.71 -36.97
CA SER A 46 33.04 32.29 -36.63
C SER A 46 34.23 32.07 -35.68
N LYS A 47 33.96 31.60 -34.45
CA LYS A 47 34.92 30.85 -33.62
C LYS A 47 34.34 29.45 -33.36
N PRO A 48 35.06 28.35 -33.65
CA PRO A 48 34.58 27.02 -33.32
C PRO A 48 34.68 26.82 -31.81
N VAL A 49 33.54 26.84 -31.11
CA VAL A 49 33.44 26.33 -29.74
C VAL A 49 33.29 24.81 -29.87
N ALA A 50 34.29 24.07 -29.41
CA ALA A 50 34.22 22.61 -29.32
C ALA A 50 32.96 22.21 -28.53
N PRO A 51 32.15 21.23 -29.00
CA PRO A 51 31.00 20.79 -28.23
C PRO A 51 31.51 20.15 -26.95
N ALA A 52 31.16 20.76 -25.81
CA ALA A 52 31.33 20.15 -24.51
C ALA A 52 30.65 18.78 -24.56
N ARG A 53 31.45 17.73 -24.39
CA ARG A 53 31.02 16.33 -24.31
C ARG A 53 29.83 16.27 -23.35
N ALA A 54 28.63 16.10 -23.90
CA ALA A 54 27.44 15.88 -23.11
C ALA A 54 27.74 14.73 -22.15
N ALA A 55 27.70 15.02 -20.85
CA ALA A 55 27.70 13.97 -19.86
C ALA A 55 26.55 13.05 -20.23
N THR A 56 26.87 11.82 -20.62
CA THR A 56 25.91 10.75 -20.73
C THR A 56 25.38 10.52 -19.32
N TYR A 57 24.38 11.29 -18.92
CA TYR A 57 23.49 10.89 -17.87
C TYR A 57 22.90 9.59 -18.36
N SER A 58 23.41 8.47 -17.84
CA SER A 58 22.77 7.19 -18.00
C SER A 58 21.32 7.42 -17.64
N THR A 59 20.42 7.38 -18.63
CA THR A 59 19.00 7.33 -18.39
C THR A 59 18.79 6.05 -17.60
N ALA A 60 18.82 6.14 -16.28
CA ALA A 60 18.40 5.07 -15.40
C ALA A 60 17.01 4.70 -15.90
N THR A 61 16.92 3.52 -16.52
CA THR A 61 15.66 3.00 -17.02
C THR A 61 14.70 3.04 -15.84
N LYS A 62 13.68 3.92 -15.90
CA LYS A 62 12.65 3.96 -14.88
C LYS A 62 12.04 2.56 -14.85
N THR A 63 12.35 1.79 -13.82
CA THR A 63 11.78 0.45 -13.65
C THR A 63 10.28 0.64 -13.50
N SER A 64 9.52 0.31 -14.55
CA SER A 64 8.07 0.46 -14.58
C SER A 64 7.45 -0.90 -14.33
N TYR A 65 6.68 -1.02 -13.25
CA TYR A 65 5.94 -2.22 -12.93
C TYR A 65 4.52 -2.14 -13.52
N PRO A 66 4.02 -3.20 -14.17
CA PRO A 66 2.68 -3.21 -14.74
C PRO A 66 1.61 -3.13 -13.64
N TRP A 67 0.45 -2.56 -13.99
CA TRP A 67 -0.71 -2.55 -13.12
C TRP A 67 -1.38 -3.92 -13.08
N LYS A 68 -1.70 -4.38 -11.87
CA LYS A 68 -2.73 -5.38 -11.63
C LYS A 68 -4.06 -4.66 -11.54
N THR A 69 -5.02 -5.07 -12.35
CA THR A 69 -6.30 -4.35 -12.49
C THR A 69 -7.48 -5.17 -12.02
N TYR A 70 -8.52 -4.50 -11.50
CA TYR A 70 -9.77 -5.16 -11.07
C TYR A 70 -9.55 -6.28 -10.03
N VAL A 71 -8.57 -6.09 -9.17
CA VAL A 71 -8.21 -7.04 -8.12
C VAL A 71 -9.19 -6.90 -6.96
N THR A 72 -9.77 -8.00 -6.50
CA THR A 72 -10.58 -7.99 -5.27
C THR A 72 -9.66 -7.78 -4.08
N CYS A 73 -9.96 -6.79 -3.23
CA CYS A 73 -9.25 -6.55 -1.98
C CYS A 73 -10.06 -7.00 -0.77
N THR A 74 -9.37 -7.50 0.24
CA THR A 74 -9.91 -7.82 1.57
C THR A 74 -9.24 -6.93 2.62
N VAL A 75 -9.74 -6.93 3.86
CA VAL A 75 -9.15 -6.16 4.96
C VAL A 75 -8.67 -7.13 6.03
N PHE A 76 -7.43 -6.93 6.49
CA PHE A 76 -6.79 -7.71 7.54
C PHE A 76 -6.04 -6.78 8.50
N TRP A 77 -5.74 -7.23 9.72
CA TRP A 77 -5.07 -6.38 10.69
C TRP A 77 -4.08 -7.10 11.60
N ILE A 78 -3.07 -6.35 12.05
CA ILE A 78 -2.04 -6.84 12.96
C ILE A 78 -2.66 -7.18 14.32
N GLY A 79 -2.41 -8.39 14.77
CA GLY A 79 -2.92 -8.93 16.03
C GLY A 79 -4.32 -9.53 15.94
N GLU A 80 -4.87 -9.74 14.74
CA GLU A 80 -6.10 -10.52 14.57
C GLU A 80 -5.94 -11.92 15.17
N THR A 81 -6.88 -12.28 16.04
CA THR A 81 -6.96 -13.62 16.63
C THR A 81 -7.71 -14.57 15.69
N PRO A 82 -7.42 -15.88 15.73
CA PRO A 82 -8.13 -16.85 14.90
C PRO A 82 -9.63 -16.82 15.22
N THR A 83 -10.44 -16.99 14.18
CA THR A 83 -11.88 -17.24 14.28
C THR A 83 -12.23 -18.49 13.48
N ASP A 84 -13.43 -19.04 13.65
CA ASP A 84 -13.89 -20.20 12.88
C ASP A 84 -13.85 -19.96 11.36
N ARG A 85 -13.95 -18.69 10.92
CA ARG A 85 -13.88 -18.28 9.51
C ARG A 85 -12.49 -17.84 9.06
N ASN A 86 -11.58 -17.57 9.99
CA ASN A 86 -10.19 -17.20 9.72
C ASN A 86 -9.27 -17.91 10.71
N PRO A 87 -8.82 -19.14 10.42
CA PRO A 87 -8.03 -19.94 11.35
C PRO A 87 -6.59 -19.41 11.53
N THR A 88 -6.12 -18.53 10.65
CA THR A 88 -4.76 -18.00 10.67
C THR A 88 -4.73 -16.70 11.46
N PRO A 89 -4.04 -16.65 12.63
CA PRO A 89 -3.86 -15.40 13.35
C PRO A 89 -2.87 -14.48 12.63
N ASN A 90 -3.10 -13.17 12.71
CA ASN A 90 -2.18 -12.14 12.22
C ASN A 90 -1.35 -11.53 13.36
N THR A 91 -1.07 -12.32 14.41
CA THR A 91 -0.19 -11.92 15.52
C THR A 91 1.29 -11.91 15.14
N LYS A 92 1.60 -12.56 14.01
CA LYS A 92 2.89 -12.63 13.34
C LYS A 92 2.65 -12.41 11.85
N SER A 93 3.63 -11.87 11.15
CA SER A 93 3.64 -11.90 9.69
C SER A 93 4.53 -13.03 9.20
N SER A 94 4.49 -13.26 7.89
CA SER A 94 5.38 -14.15 7.16
C SER A 94 6.87 -13.86 7.39
N TRP A 95 7.21 -12.64 7.84
CA TRP A 95 8.60 -12.19 8.02
C TRP A 95 8.85 -11.47 9.36
N ASP A 96 7.84 -11.35 10.22
CA ASP A 96 7.97 -10.74 11.54
C ASP A 96 7.27 -11.61 12.60
N GLN A 97 8.08 -12.28 13.42
CA GLN A 97 7.59 -13.18 14.48
C GLN A 97 7.08 -12.45 15.72
N ASP A 98 7.34 -11.15 15.83
CA ASP A 98 6.94 -10.29 16.95
C ASP A 98 6.09 -9.10 16.44
N TRP A 99 5.32 -9.32 15.36
CA TRP A 99 4.71 -8.25 14.56
C TRP A 99 3.84 -7.28 15.36
N VAL A 100 3.02 -7.79 16.29
CA VAL A 100 2.21 -6.95 17.19
C VAL A 100 3.08 -6.05 18.05
N SER A 101 4.14 -6.60 18.64
CA SER A 101 5.07 -5.84 19.49
C SER A 101 5.85 -4.80 18.70
N ASN A 102 6.35 -5.20 17.52
CA ASN A 102 7.11 -4.34 16.62
C ASN A 102 6.24 -3.23 16.03
N PHE A 103 4.96 -3.50 15.70
CA PHE A 103 3.99 -2.47 15.30
C PHE A 103 3.65 -1.51 16.44
N GLY A 104 3.67 -1.99 17.68
CA GLY A 104 3.40 -1.22 18.89
C GLY A 104 2.07 -1.56 19.58
N GLY A 105 1.29 -2.50 19.04
CA GLY A 105 0.03 -2.94 19.61
C GLY A 105 -0.89 -3.63 18.60
N PHE A 106 -2.12 -3.90 19.03
CA PHE A 106 -3.20 -4.42 18.19
C PHE A 106 -3.71 -3.32 17.23
N ASP A 107 -3.68 -3.55 15.92
CA ASP A 107 -4.17 -2.59 14.93
C ASP A 107 -5.70 -2.67 14.82
N ASP A 108 -6.39 -2.12 15.81
CA ASP A 108 -7.84 -2.26 15.96
C ASP A 108 -8.60 -1.82 14.68
N PRO A 109 -9.33 -2.72 14.01
CA PRO A 109 -10.01 -2.40 12.77
C PRO A 109 -11.30 -1.61 12.99
N GLU A 110 -11.84 -1.52 14.21
CA GLU A 110 -13.13 -0.86 14.49
C GLU A 110 -13.03 0.65 14.21
N PRO A 111 -13.80 1.23 13.27
CA PRO A 111 -13.75 2.66 12.96
C PRO A 111 -13.81 3.58 14.18
N ALA A 112 -14.59 3.24 15.21
CA ALA A 112 -14.67 4.03 16.44
C ALA A 112 -13.33 4.12 17.20
N ASN A 113 -12.43 3.16 17.03
CA ASN A 113 -11.12 3.09 17.70
C ASN A 113 -9.97 3.61 16.85
N ARG A 114 -10.28 4.25 15.71
CA ARG A 114 -9.28 4.73 14.74
C ARG A 114 -9.32 6.24 14.54
N ILE A 115 -8.16 6.79 14.22
CA ILE A 115 -8.03 8.13 13.66
C ILE A 115 -7.95 7.94 12.15
N ALA A 116 -8.86 8.60 11.43
CA ALA A 116 -8.92 8.61 9.96
C ALA A 116 -9.17 10.06 9.51
N ASN A 117 -8.10 10.83 9.33
CA ASN A 117 -8.20 12.25 9.07
C ASN A 117 -7.32 12.65 7.88
N HIS A 118 -7.98 13.00 6.77
CA HIS A 118 -7.31 13.46 5.55
C HIS A 118 -6.62 14.81 5.69
N ALA A 119 -7.11 15.70 6.56
CA ALA A 119 -6.52 17.02 6.77
C ALA A 119 -5.20 16.93 7.55
N THR A 120 -5.13 16.08 8.57
CA THR A 120 -3.89 15.87 9.34
C THR A 120 -2.98 14.82 8.74
N GLY A 121 -3.52 13.94 7.88
CA GLY A 121 -2.82 12.79 7.32
C GLY A 121 -2.64 11.65 8.33
N GLU A 122 -3.42 11.61 9.40
CA GLU A 122 -3.36 10.55 10.42
C GLU A 122 -4.35 9.43 10.15
N PHE A 123 -3.81 8.22 9.95
CA PHE A 123 -4.56 6.97 9.75
C PHE A 123 -3.94 5.86 10.59
N ARG A 124 -4.46 5.64 11.80
CA ARG A 124 -3.88 4.72 12.80
C ARG A 124 -4.88 4.39 13.94
N PRO A 125 -4.60 3.39 14.78
CA PRO A 125 -5.28 3.21 16.06
C PRO A 125 -5.20 4.46 16.96
N LYS A 126 -6.24 4.71 17.75
CA LYS A 126 -6.26 5.81 18.73
C LYS A 126 -5.31 5.55 19.91
N ASN A 127 -5.20 4.30 20.34
CA ASN A 127 -4.59 3.93 21.63
C ASN A 127 -3.07 4.03 21.66
N PHE A 128 -2.39 4.10 20.51
CA PHE A 128 -0.94 4.25 20.43
C PHE A 128 -0.51 4.90 19.11
N ILE A 129 0.76 5.30 19.06
CA ILE A 129 1.44 5.71 17.83
C ILE A 129 2.19 4.49 17.28
N PRO A 130 1.88 4.03 16.05
CA PRO A 130 2.55 2.89 15.45
C PRO A 130 4.07 3.10 15.31
N LYS A 131 4.83 2.06 15.62
CA LYS A 131 6.28 1.96 15.43
C LYS A 131 6.67 1.44 14.06
N LEU A 132 5.73 0.78 13.37
CA LEU A 132 5.83 0.39 11.96
C LEU A 132 4.78 1.15 11.13
N ASN A 133 4.85 1.01 9.81
CA ASN A 133 3.97 1.73 8.90
C ASN A 133 2.53 1.20 8.99
N PRO A 134 1.51 2.02 9.31
CA PRO A 134 0.12 1.59 9.32
C PRO A 134 -0.45 1.33 7.92
N PHE A 135 0.20 1.83 6.86
CA PHE A 135 -0.14 1.51 5.47
C PHE A 135 0.64 0.26 5.03
N TYR A 136 0.10 -0.91 5.38
CA TYR A 136 0.69 -2.20 5.03
C TYR A 136 -0.31 -3.09 4.27
N ILE A 137 0.21 -4.05 3.51
CA ILE A 137 -0.57 -5.01 2.73
C ILE A 137 -0.02 -6.43 2.85
N ALA A 138 -0.85 -7.40 2.44
CA ALA A 138 -0.39 -8.74 2.07
C ALA A 138 -0.63 -9.02 0.58
N LEU A 139 0.32 -9.69 -0.05
CA LEU A 139 0.19 -10.27 -1.40
C LEU A 139 0.44 -11.78 -1.35
N PRO A 140 -0.17 -12.59 -2.24
CA PRO A 140 -0.24 -14.05 -2.06
C PRO A 140 1.05 -14.78 -2.46
N TYR A 141 2.20 -14.30 -1.99
CA TYR A 141 3.50 -14.87 -2.30
C TYR A 141 4.55 -14.68 -1.19
N ASN A 142 5.19 -15.77 -0.77
CA ASN A 142 6.39 -15.76 0.07
C ASN A 142 7.57 -16.28 -0.76
N ASP A 143 8.69 -15.56 -0.75
CA ASP A 143 9.92 -15.93 -1.47
C ASP A 143 10.84 -16.86 -0.67
N VAL A 144 10.57 -17.04 0.63
CA VAL A 144 11.33 -17.91 1.54
C VAL A 144 10.56 -19.21 1.75
N GLU A 145 11.26 -20.34 1.60
CA GLU A 145 10.70 -21.68 1.86
C GLU A 145 11.00 -22.15 3.28
N GLY A 146 12.17 -21.76 3.82
CA GLY A 146 12.61 -22.16 5.14
C GLY A 146 13.94 -21.54 5.51
N TYR A 147 14.50 -21.97 6.64
CA TYR A 147 15.77 -21.47 7.14
C TYR A 147 16.88 -21.66 6.09
N GLY A 148 17.46 -20.56 5.62
CA GLY A 148 18.57 -20.58 4.68
C GLY A 148 18.19 -20.90 3.23
N ARG A 149 16.91 -20.87 2.84
CA ARG A 149 16.51 -21.12 1.43
C ARG A 149 15.37 -20.24 0.93
N HIS A 150 15.53 -19.75 -0.29
CA HIS A 150 14.46 -19.19 -1.09
C HIS A 150 13.71 -20.29 -1.84
N LYS A 151 12.49 -19.98 -2.29
CA LYS A 151 11.77 -20.85 -3.22
C LYS A 151 12.50 -20.93 -4.56
N PRO A 152 12.46 -22.08 -5.27
CA PRO A 152 13.21 -22.29 -6.51
C PRO A 152 12.93 -21.26 -7.61
N GLU A 153 11.70 -20.74 -7.68
CA GLU A 153 11.31 -19.75 -8.67
C GLU A 153 11.70 -18.31 -8.31
N ALA A 154 12.02 -18.01 -7.04
CA ALA A 154 12.15 -16.64 -6.53
C ALA A 154 13.18 -15.82 -7.33
N SER A 155 14.34 -16.40 -7.63
CA SER A 155 15.41 -15.73 -8.38
C SER A 155 15.05 -15.43 -9.84
N ARG A 156 14.10 -16.19 -10.40
CA ARG A 156 13.62 -16.03 -11.78
C ARG A 156 12.46 -15.07 -11.90
N VAL A 157 11.54 -15.07 -10.92
CA VAL A 157 10.25 -14.37 -11.03
C VAL A 157 10.23 -13.00 -10.34
N ILE A 158 11.06 -12.78 -9.32
CA ILE A 158 11.06 -11.52 -8.57
C ILE A 158 11.96 -10.51 -9.30
N PRO A 159 11.41 -9.39 -9.83
CA PRO A 159 12.15 -8.51 -10.74
C PRO A 159 13.40 -7.84 -10.15
N TRP A 160 13.48 -7.76 -8.82
CA TRP A 160 14.58 -7.13 -8.10
C TRP A 160 15.51 -8.13 -7.41
N PHE A 161 15.29 -9.44 -7.52
CA PHE A 161 16.03 -10.45 -6.76
C PHE A 161 17.55 -10.32 -6.96
N SER A 162 17.99 -10.31 -8.23
CA SER A 162 19.40 -10.24 -8.60
C SER A 162 20.07 -8.94 -8.13
N ARG A 163 19.33 -7.82 -8.13
CA ARG A 163 19.85 -6.53 -7.64
C ARG A 163 20.01 -6.50 -6.13
N MET A 164 19.11 -7.17 -5.41
CA MET A 164 19.14 -7.23 -3.95
C MET A 164 20.21 -8.17 -3.41
N ARG A 165 20.64 -9.17 -4.19
CA ARG A 165 21.65 -10.18 -3.81
C ARG A 165 21.39 -10.74 -2.40
N PRO A 166 20.19 -11.31 -2.14
CA PRO A 166 19.83 -11.74 -0.81
C PRO A 166 20.70 -12.90 -0.34
N GLU A 167 21.04 -12.89 0.95
CA GLU A 167 21.52 -14.10 1.61
C GLU A 167 20.41 -15.18 1.57
N PRO A 168 20.77 -16.46 1.47
CA PRO A 168 19.78 -17.54 1.45
C PRO A 168 18.79 -17.46 2.62
N GLY A 169 17.50 -17.55 2.31
CA GLY A 169 16.43 -17.47 3.32
C GLY A 169 16.15 -16.06 3.87
N LYS A 170 16.76 -15.00 3.30
CA LYS A 170 16.39 -13.61 3.58
C LYS A 170 15.45 -13.09 2.51
N THR A 171 14.24 -12.71 2.93
CA THR A 171 13.22 -12.20 2.00
C THR A 171 13.67 -10.92 1.28
N VAL A 172 13.29 -10.78 0.01
CA VAL A 172 13.36 -9.54 -0.77
C VAL A 172 11.97 -8.93 -1.01
N CYS A 173 10.91 -9.55 -0.48
CA CYS A 173 9.52 -9.10 -0.62
C CYS A 173 9.10 -8.11 0.47
N LYS A 174 9.52 -8.34 1.72
CA LYS A 174 9.18 -7.47 2.86
C LYS A 174 9.61 -6.02 2.61
N GLY A 175 8.72 -5.07 2.91
CA GLY A 175 8.98 -3.63 2.83
C GLY A 175 8.96 -3.07 1.41
N ARG A 176 8.70 -3.89 0.39
CA ARG A 176 8.51 -3.40 -0.99
C ARG A 176 7.24 -2.55 -1.07
N TRP A 177 7.31 -1.48 -1.84
CA TRP A 177 6.21 -0.53 -1.94
C TRP A 177 5.27 -0.89 -3.09
N VAL A 178 3.99 -0.69 -2.85
CA VAL A 178 2.96 -0.67 -3.89
C VAL A 178 2.28 0.69 -3.96
N GLN A 179 1.81 1.04 -5.14
CA GLN A 179 0.78 2.05 -5.34
C GLN A 179 -0.57 1.34 -5.49
N ILE A 180 -1.59 1.82 -4.79
CA ILE A 180 -2.95 1.28 -4.82
C ILE A 180 -3.89 2.39 -5.28
N PHE A 181 -4.83 2.06 -6.17
CA PHE A 181 -5.80 2.99 -6.73
C PHE A 181 -7.19 2.36 -6.75
N ASN A 182 -8.19 3.06 -6.22
CA ASN A 182 -9.58 2.56 -6.15
C ASN A 182 -10.48 3.06 -7.28
N GLY A 183 -9.94 3.76 -8.28
CA GLY A 183 -10.71 4.44 -9.33
C GLY A 183 -10.93 5.94 -9.08
N LYS A 184 -10.64 6.43 -7.87
CA LYS A 184 -10.79 7.85 -7.49
C LYS A 184 -9.54 8.42 -6.86
N ILE A 185 -9.02 7.73 -5.85
CA ILE A 185 -7.87 8.15 -5.04
C ILE A 185 -6.84 7.04 -4.98
N PHE A 186 -5.58 7.44 -4.79
CA PHE A 186 -4.46 6.52 -4.63
C PHE A 186 -3.79 6.68 -3.26
N CYS A 187 -3.19 5.59 -2.79
CA CYS A 187 -2.24 5.61 -1.69
C CYS A 187 -1.04 4.72 -2.02
N TYR A 188 -0.06 4.71 -1.12
CA TYR A 188 1.07 3.81 -1.18
C TYR A 188 1.13 2.99 0.10
N ALA A 189 1.64 1.77 0.02
CA ALA A 189 1.71 0.87 1.16
C ALA A 189 2.92 -0.06 1.06
N GLN A 190 3.37 -0.57 2.20
CA GLN A 190 4.44 -1.55 2.30
C GLN A 190 3.91 -2.98 2.32
N TRP A 191 4.58 -3.88 1.63
CA TRP A 191 4.29 -5.31 1.66
C TRP A 191 4.89 -5.94 2.92
N GLU A 192 4.04 -6.33 3.87
CA GLU A 192 4.49 -6.77 5.20
C GLU A 192 4.07 -8.20 5.56
N ASP A 193 3.18 -8.82 4.77
CA ASP A 193 2.75 -10.20 4.97
C ASP A 193 2.40 -10.95 3.67
N CYS A 194 2.15 -12.26 3.77
CA CYS A 194 1.72 -13.10 2.65
C CYS A 194 0.26 -13.53 2.80
N GLY A 195 -0.50 -13.39 1.72
CA GLY A 195 -1.94 -13.63 1.66
C GLY A 195 -2.58 -12.76 0.59
N PRO A 196 -3.85 -12.97 0.24
CA PRO A 196 -4.80 -13.84 0.93
C PRO A 196 -4.70 -15.31 0.48
N TRP A 197 -5.05 -16.24 1.40
CA TRP A 197 -5.26 -17.68 1.20
C TRP A 197 -4.08 -18.56 0.79
N THR A 198 -3.16 -18.04 -0.01
CA THR A 198 -1.96 -18.74 -0.45
C THR A 198 -0.72 -17.85 -0.32
N THR A 199 0.45 -18.48 -0.39
CA THR A 199 1.76 -17.85 -0.33
C THR A 199 2.64 -18.26 -1.51
N ASP A 200 2.07 -18.82 -2.57
CA ASP A 200 2.80 -19.39 -3.71
C ASP A 200 2.33 -18.86 -5.08
N ASP A 201 1.52 -17.80 -5.12
CA ASP A 201 0.89 -17.27 -6.32
C ASP A 201 1.76 -16.23 -7.04
N TRP A 202 2.98 -16.63 -7.38
CA TRP A 202 3.92 -15.78 -8.11
C TRP A 202 3.42 -15.42 -9.52
N GLU A 203 2.62 -16.27 -10.15
CA GLU A 203 2.06 -16.03 -11.49
C GLU A 203 1.09 -14.85 -11.50
N PHE A 204 0.32 -14.66 -10.42
CA PHE A 204 -0.46 -13.44 -10.22
C PHE A 204 0.41 -12.27 -9.77
N VAL A 205 1.25 -12.44 -8.74
CA VAL A 205 2.00 -11.33 -8.13
C VAL A 205 3.00 -10.71 -9.12
N PHE A 206 3.76 -11.53 -9.84
CA PHE A 206 4.81 -11.07 -10.76
C PHE A 206 4.47 -11.31 -12.24
N GLY A 207 3.55 -12.23 -12.56
CA GLY A 207 3.13 -12.52 -13.93
C GLY A 207 1.87 -11.77 -14.38
N ASN A 208 1.08 -12.37 -15.27
CA ASN A 208 -0.14 -11.79 -15.84
C ASN A 208 -1.40 -12.63 -15.57
N LYS A 209 -1.31 -13.61 -14.67
CA LYS A 209 -2.48 -14.43 -14.29
C LYS A 209 -3.39 -13.67 -13.33
N SER A 210 -4.63 -14.11 -13.20
CA SER A 210 -5.54 -13.74 -12.11
C SER A 210 -5.14 -14.45 -10.81
N PRO A 211 -5.59 -13.98 -9.62
CA PRO A 211 -5.35 -14.68 -8.37
C PRO A 211 -5.77 -16.16 -8.45
N LYS A 212 -4.95 -17.05 -7.89
CA LYS A 212 -5.17 -18.50 -7.87
C LYS A 212 -6.37 -18.90 -7.02
N THR A 213 -6.62 -18.16 -5.93
CA THR A 213 -7.77 -18.41 -5.05
C THR A 213 -9.09 -18.06 -5.72
N THR A 214 -10.13 -18.84 -5.41
CA THR A 214 -11.54 -18.51 -5.75
C THR A 214 -12.30 -17.94 -4.55
N GLN A 215 -11.69 -17.95 -3.36
CA GLN A 215 -12.31 -17.47 -2.12
C GLN A 215 -12.41 -15.94 -2.11
N ASN A 216 -13.42 -15.42 -1.40
CA ASN A 216 -13.71 -13.99 -1.29
C ASN A 216 -13.72 -13.26 -2.65
N GLY A 217 -14.25 -13.91 -3.70
CA GLY A 217 -14.31 -13.33 -5.04
C GLY A 217 -12.93 -13.20 -5.70
N ALA A 218 -12.06 -14.20 -5.52
CA ALA A 218 -10.68 -14.20 -5.99
C ALA A 218 -9.88 -13.01 -5.43
N ALA A 219 -9.84 -12.89 -4.10
CA ALA A 219 -9.05 -11.86 -3.43
C ALA A 219 -7.57 -11.98 -3.81
N GLY A 220 -6.94 -10.87 -4.18
CA GLY A 220 -5.53 -10.83 -4.60
C GLY A 220 -4.67 -9.87 -3.79
N ILE A 221 -5.24 -9.19 -2.79
CA ILE A 221 -4.53 -8.27 -1.91
C ILE A 221 -5.31 -8.08 -0.61
N ASP A 222 -4.63 -8.17 0.53
CA ASP A 222 -5.18 -7.73 1.81
C ASP A 222 -4.69 -6.33 2.15
N LEU A 223 -5.60 -5.47 2.60
CA LEU A 223 -5.34 -4.06 2.92
C LEU A 223 -5.45 -3.84 4.43
N SER A 224 -4.53 -3.05 5.00
CA SER A 224 -4.64 -2.62 6.39
C SER A 224 -5.89 -1.76 6.63
N PRO A 225 -6.34 -1.63 7.89
CA PRO A 225 -7.43 -0.72 8.23
C PRO A 225 -7.12 0.74 7.90
N ALA A 226 -5.86 1.18 7.96
CA ALA A 226 -5.47 2.53 7.56
C ALA A 226 -5.71 2.80 6.06
N ILE A 227 -5.42 1.81 5.20
CA ILE A 227 -5.69 1.91 3.77
C ILE A 227 -7.20 1.90 3.50
N ARG A 228 -7.94 1.02 4.19
CA ARG A 228 -9.41 0.97 4.12
C ARG A 228 -10.00 2.33 4.44
N ASP A 229 -9.58 2.93 5.55
CA ASP A 229 -10.08 4.23 6.01
C ASP A 229 -9.71 5.35 5.04
N TYR A 230 -8.45 5.38 4.57
CA TYR A 230 -7.97 6.40 3.63
C TYR A 230 -8.66 6.30 2.26
N LEU A 231 -8.86 5.09 1.75
CA LEU A 231 -9.51 4.88 0.44
C LEU A 231 -11.04 4.86 0.53
N ASN A 232 -11.61 4.93 1.74
CA ASN A 232 -13.03 4.73 2.04
C ASN A 232 -13.59 3.47 1.36
N LEU A 233 -12.93 2.33 1.60
CA LEU A 233 -13.27 1.04 1.02
C LEU A 233 -13.86 0.08 2.05
N THR A 234 -14.53 -0.96 1.55
CA THR A 234 -14.90 -2.13 2.33
C THR A 234 -14.31 -3.39 1.70
N SER A 235 -14.24 -4.48 2.48
CA SER A 235 -13.77 -5.78 1.99
C SER A 235 -14.62 -6.26 0.80
N GLY A 236 -13.98 -6.90 -0.18
CA GLY A 236 -14.60 -7.38 -1.43
C GLY A 236 -14.66 -6.34 -2.56
N LYS A 237 -14.21 -5.10 -2.35
CA LYS A 237 -14.15 -4.09 -3.41
C LYS A 237 -12.99 -4.31 -4.38
N LYS A 238 -13.04 -3.62 -5.51
CA LYS A 238 -12.03 -3.69 -6.56
C LYS A 238 -11.02 -2.56 -6.44
N VAL A 239 -9.75 -2.90 -6.58
CA VAL A 239 -8.63 -1.95 -6.66
C VAL A 239 -7.71 -2.31 -7.82
N HIS A 240 -6.89 -1.34 -8.21
CA HIS A 240 -5.72 -1.53 -9.05
C HIS A 240 -4.49 -1.35 -8.18
N TRP A 241 -3.44 -2.14 -8.41
CA TRP A 241 -2.18 -1.93 -7.71
C TRP A 241 -0.98 -2.24 -8.60
N ARG A 242 0.18 -1.66 -8.29
CA ARG A 242 1.46 -1.99 -8.91
C ARG A 242 2.59 -1.81 -7.91
N PHE A 243 3.70 -2.50 -8.13
CA PHE A 243 4.93 -2.19 -7.40
C PHE A 243 5.46 -0.81 -7.78
N VAL A 244 6.16 -0.17 -6.85
CA VAL A 244 6.91 1.06 -7.08
C VAL A 244 8.22 1.03 -6.30
N GLU A 245 9.24 1.73 -6.80
CA GLU A 245 10.48 1.89 -6.03
C GLU A 245 10.27 2.86 -4.87
N ALA A 246 10.96 2.64 -3.75
CA ALA A 246 10.84 3.47 -2.56
C ALA A 246 11.15 4.96 -2.82
N SER A 247 12.08 5.23 -3.74
CA SER A 247 12.45 6.59 -4.19
C SER A 247 11.35 7.27 -5.00
N ALA A 248 10.42 6.52 -5.60
CA ALA A 248 9.30 7.03 -6.36
C ALA A 248 8.04 7.26 -5.48
N VAL A 249 8.06 6.85 -4.21
CA VAL A 249 6.95 7.05 -3.29
C VAL A 249 6.97 8.51 -2.79
N PRO A 250 5.97 9.34 -3.13
CA PRO A 250 5.93 10.73 -2.66
C PRO A 250 5.64 10.81 -1.15
N PRO A 251 5.90 11.95 -0.50
CA PRO A 251 5.39 12.22 0.84
C PRO A 251 3.87 12.07 0.91
N GLY A 252 3.37 11.62 2.06
CA GLY A 252 1.94 11.43 2.31
C GLY A 252 1.69 10.66 3.61
N PRO A 253 0.42 10.37 3.95
CA PRO A 253 0.06 9.65 5.17
C PRO A 253 0.84 8.33 5.37
N TRP A 254 1.10 7.62 4.28
CA TRP A 254 1.85 6.36 4.24
C TRP A 254 3.34 6.46 4.60
N LYS A 255 3.90 7.67 4.78
CA LYS A 255 5.27 7.91 5.24
C LYS A 255 5.35 8.56 6.62
N ARG A 256 4.21 8.75 7.30
CA ARG A 256 4.16 9.49 8.58
C ARG A 256 4.72 8.70 9.76
N PHE A 257 4.56 7.38 9.75
CA PHE A 257 4.98 6.49 10.84
C PHE A 257 5.84 5.34 10.30
N GLY A 258 6.59 4.69 11.20
CA GLY A 258 7.32 3.46 10.88
C GLY A 258 8.51 3.59 9.93
N GLN A 259 9.00 4.81 9.68
CA GLN A 259 10.22 5.03 8.92
C GLN A 259 11.41 4.99 9.90
N SER A 260 12.29 4.01 9.76
CA SER A 260 13.53 3.95 10.54
C SER A 260 14.37 5.21 10.27
N GLY A 261 14.53 6.07 11.30
CA GLY A 261 15.43 7.23 11.24
C GLY A 261 14.81 8.61 11.02
N THR A 262 13.48 8.78 11.00
CA THR A 262 12.87 10.12 10.93
C THR A 262 12.05 10.45 12.17
N ASN A 263 12.58 11.38 12.96
CA ASN A 263 11.89 12.05 14.06
C ASN A 263 10.61 12.73 13.50
N PRO A 264 9.45 12.67 14.18
CA PRO A 264 8.17 13.22 13.69
C PRO A 264 8.11 14.75 13.56
N GLN A 265 9.23 15.47 13.64
CA GLN A 265 9.30 16.93 13.59
C GLN A 265 9.31 17.53 12.17
N TYR A 266 9.31 16.72 11.10
CA TYR A 266 9.44 17.24 9.73
C TYR A 266 8.12 17.46 8.96
N PHE A 267 6.97 17.50 9.65
CA PHE A 267 5.69 17.90 9.03
C PHE A 267 5.11 19.19 9.63
N ALA A 268 5.96 20.10 10.13
CA ALA A 268 5.53 21.41 10.57
C ALA A 268 6.21 22.55 9.78
N SER A 269 5.49 23.10 8.81
CA SER A 269 5.64 24.48 8.34
C SER A 269 4.25 24.89 7.83
N THR A 270 3.53 25.85 8.40
CA THR A 270 3.94 27.23 8.70
C THR A 270 2.99 27.90 9.72
N THR A 271 3.51 28.29 10.90
CA THR A 271 2.99 29.42 11.70
C THR A 271 4.14 29.98 12.55
N PRO A 272 4.34 31.31 12.68
CA PRO A 272 5.46 31.86 13.46
C PRO A 272 5.34 31.52 14.96
N ALA A 273 6.47 31.14 15.54
CA ALA A 273 6.62 30.68 16.91
C ALA A 273 6.21 31.73 17.96
N GLN A 274 5.37 31.32 18.92
CA GLN A 274 5.37 31.90 20.26
C GLN A 274 6.18 30.97 21.18
N LYS A 275 7.16 31.56 21.86
CA LYS A 275 8.16 30.91 22.72
C LYS A 275 7.48 30.33 23.97
N ALA A 276 7.30 29.01 24.03
CA ALA A 276 6.91 28.33 25.26
C ALA A 276 8.17 27.87 26.04
N PRO A 277 8.19 27.97 27.38
CA PRO A 277 9.36 27.61 28.19
C PRO A 277 9.58 26.10 28.23
N ALA A 278 10.84 25.68 28.38
CA ALA A 278 11.27 24.28 28.37
C ALA A 278 10.54 23.42 29.41
N PRO A 279 10.09 22.20 29.07
CA PRO A 279 9.47 21.31 30.04
C PRO A 279 10.54 20.73 30.98
N LYS A 280 10.26 20.83 32.28
CA LYS A 280 11.05 20.17 33.33
C LYS A 280 10.87 18.65 33.22
N LEU A 281 11.98 17.92 33.22
CA LEU A 281 12.00 16.45 33.24
C LEU A 281 11.43 15.95 34.57
N ASN A 282 10.35 15.16 34.52
CA ASN A 282 9.86 14.37 35.65
C ASN A 282 10.39 12.92 35.54
N PRO A 283 10.68 12.25 36.67
CA PRO A 283 11.30 10.93 36.68
C PRO A 283 10.37 9.84 36.11
N VAL A 284 11.01 8.87 35.46
CA VAL A 284 10.49 7.70 34.74
C VAL A 284 9.25 7.09 35.41
N ALA A 285 8.10 7.16 34.72
CA ALA A 285 6.92 6.39 35.07
C ALA A 285 7.16 4.91 34.75
N THR A 286 7.05 4.06 35.75
CA THR A 286 7.06 2.59 35.60
C THR A 286 5.90 2.16 34.69
N ALA A 287 6.18 1.24 33.76
CA ALA A 287 5.21 0.75 32.80
C ALA A 287 3.95 0.21 33.51
N PRO A 288 2.72 0.52 33.00
CA PRO A 288 1.50 0.01 33.59
C PRO A 288 1.46 -1.52 33.52
N LYS A 289 1.01 -2.16 34.61
CA LYS A 289 0.87 -3.61 34.67
C LYS A 289 -0.13 -4.09 33.61
N PRO A 290 0.13 -5.23 32.95
CA PRO A 290 -0.73 -5.71 31.88
C PRO A 290 -2.13 -6.04 32.38
N ASP A 291 -3.14 -5.69 31.59
CA ASP A 291 -4.54 -5.95 31.90
C ASP A 291 -4.89 -7.44 31.75
N ALA A 292 -6.12 -7.82 32.14
CA ALA A 292 -6.57 -9.20 32.10
C ALA A 292 -6.62 -9.80 30.68
N ALA A 293 -6.82 -8.97 29.64
CA ALA A 293 -6.79 -9.43 28.26
C ALA A 293 -5.34 -9.68 27.80
N GLN A 294 -4.41 -8.80 28.21
CA GLN A 294 -2.98 -8.96 27.97
C GLN A 294 -2.41 -10.19 28.70
N LEU A 295 -2.86 -10.49 29.92
CA LEU A 295 -2.47 -11.69 30.66
C LEU A 295 -2.98 -12.98 30.01
N ARG A 296 -4.23 -12.99 29.52
CA ARG A 296 -4.79 -14.12 28.75
C ARG A 296 -4.02 -14.33 27.45
N ASN A 297 -3.67 -13.25 26.76
CA ASN A 297 -2.86 -13.29 25.54
C ASN A 297 -1.45 -13.85 25.82
N LEU A 298 -0.79 -13.39 26.89
CA LEU A 298 0.53 -13.89 27.29
C LEU A 298 0.51 -15.39 27.59
N ALA A 299 -0.53 -15.85 28.29
CA ALA A 299 -0.73 -17.27 28.59
C ALA A 299 -1.01 -18.12 27.34
N TYR A 300 -1.77 -17.57 26.39
CA TYR A 300 -2.02 -18.22 25.10
C TYR A 300 -0.76 -18.33 24.24
N LEU A 301 -0.01 -17.24 24.09
CA LEU A 301 1.25 -17.20 23.33
C LEU A 301 2.30 -18.17 23.91
N ARG A 302 2.35 -18.31 25.25
CA ARG A 302 3.18 -19.32 25.91
C ARG A 302 2.82 -20.74 25.48
N LYS A 303 1.53 -21.08 25.46
CA LYS A 303 1.04 -22.40 25.01
C LYS A 303 1.34 -22.66 23.53
N VAL A 304 1.21 -21.64 22.68
CA VAL A 304 1.54 -21.76 21.24
C VAL A 304 3.04 -22.00 21.05
N ARG A 305 3.89 -21.26 21.78
CA ARG A 305 5.35 -21.43 21.73
C ARG A 305 5.80 -22.81 22.22
N GLU A 306 5.16 -23.34 23.27
CA GLU A 306 5.41 -24.69 23.77
C GLU A 306 5.03 -25.75 22.72
N LYS A 307 3.90 -25.60 22.03
CA LYS A 307 3.50 -26.50 20.93
C LYS A 307 4.45 -26.43 19.74
N GLN A 308 4.87 -25.23 19.36
CA GLN A 308 5.80 -25.03 18.25
C GLN A 308 7.19 -25.64 18.58
N ALA A 309 7.72 -25.38 19.77
CA ALA A 309 8.98 -25.98 20.21
C ALA A 309 8.92 -27.51 20.30
N LEU A 310 7.75 -28.06 20.64
CA LEU A 310 7.53 -29.52 20.63
C LEU A 310 7.56 -30.09 19.21
N SER A 311 6.88 -29.42 18.28
CA SER A 311 6.87 -29.80 16.86
C SER A 311 8.27 -29.71 16.24
N GLU A 312 9.02 -28.65 16.53
CA GLU A 312 10.42 -28.47 16.08
C GLU A 312 11.33 -29.57 16.66
N ARG A 313 11.16 -29.94 17.93
CA ARG A 313 11.88 -31.07 18.55
C ARG A 313 11.52 -32.42 17.92
N GLN A 314 10.27 -32.62 17.52
CA GLN A 314 9.83 -33.85 16.85
C GLN A 314 10.40 -33.94 15.43
N ALA A 315 10.35 -32.84 14.66
CA ALA A 315 10.95 -32.75 13.34
C ALA A 315 12.48 -32.98 13.39
N ALA A 316 13.16 -32.37 14.36
CA ALA A 316 14.60 -32.55 14.55
C ALA A 316 14.97 -33.99 14.96
N LYS A 317 14.09 -34.73 15.63
CA LYS A 317 14.29 -36.15 15.94
C LYS A 317 14.11 -37.02 14.70
N GLN A 318 13.10 -36.76 13.87
CA GLN A 318 12.88 -37.49 12.62
C GLN A 318 14.05 -37.29 11.63
N LEU A 319 14.62 -36.08 11.56
CA LEU A 319 15.80 -35.79 10.75
C LEU A 319 17.10 -36.47 11.23
N ARG A 320 17.15 -36.99 12.45
CA ARG A 320 18.31 -37.72 12.99
C ARG A 320 18.18 -39.24 12.85
N GLN A 321 17.01 -39.73 12.43
CA GLN A 321 16.71 -41.15 12.26
C GLN A 321 16.72 -41.61 10.80
N ASN A 322 16.87 -40.66 9.87
CA ASN A 322 17.11 -40.87 8.43
C ASN A 322 18.52 -40.43 8.07
#